data_AF-A0A938SUV7-F1
#
_entry.id   AF-A0A938SUV7-F1
#
_cell.length_a   1.000
_cell.length_b   1.000
_cell.length_c   1.000
_cell.angle_alpha   90.00
_cell.angle_beta   90.00
_cell.angle_gamma   90.00
#
_symmetry.space_group_name_H-M   'P 1'
#
loop_
_entity.id
_entity.type
_entity.pdbx_description
1 polymer ?
#
loop_
_entity_poly.entity_id
_entity_poly.type
_entity_poly.pdbx_seq_one_letter_code
_entity_poly.pdbx_strand_id
1 'polypeptide(L)' 'MPLYEYECLEDGEVIELLRPMKDADAPVEDPAGKGRSFKRRHSVFGVGGSPVGSTHVHTGGCCPCGKNSGGCGSMN' A
#
# COMPACT_ATOMS: atom_id res chain seq x y z
N MET A 1 25.08 -7.62 5.67
CA MET A 1 24.03 -8.23 4.82
C MET A 1 22.69 -8.06 5.51
N PRO A 2 21.60 -7.81 4.79
CA PRO A 2 20.27 -7.72 5.38
C PRO A 2 19.78 -9.07 5.91
N LEU A 3 18.95 -9.02 6.96
CA LEU A 3 18.23 -10.15 7.54
C LEU A 3 16.84 -10.23 6.90
N TYR A 4 16.41 -11.42 6.52
CA TYR A 4 15.07 -11.68 5.99
C TYR A 4 14.40 -12.83 6.75
N GLU A 5 13.08 -12.76 6.82
CA GLU A 5 12.23 -13.85 7.30
C GLU A 5 11.73 -14.68 6.13
N TYR A 6 11.68 -16.00 6.31
CA TYR A 6 11.08 -16.93 5.37
C TYR A 6 10.12 -17.86 6.09
N GLU A 7 8.97 -18.11 5.48
CA GLU A 7 7.92 -18.97 6.02
C GLU A 7 7.83 -20.26 5.20
N CYS A 8 7.76 -21.39 5.90
CA CYS A 8 7.54 -22.71 5.34
C CYS A 8 6.11 -22.84 4.82
N LEU A 9 5.93 -23.30 3.59
CA LEU A 9 4.61 -23.43 2.97
C LEU A 9 3.79 -24.60 3.53
N GLU A 10 4.47 -25.60 4.10
CA GLU A 10 3.84 -26.83 4.56
C GLU A 10 3.35 -26.76 6.01
N ASP A 11 4.11 -26.12 6.91
CA ASP A 11 3.83 -26.08 8.35
C ASP A 11 3.87 -24.68 8.97
N GLY A 12 4.21 -23.64 8.21
CA GLY A 12 4.25 -22.26 8.69
C GLY A 12 5.46 -21.95 9.59
N GLU A 13 6.46 -22.83 9.69
CA GLU A 13 7.70 -22.53 10.40
C GLU A 13 8.38 -21.28 9.80
N VAL A 14 8.78 -20.34 10.65
CA VAL A 14 9.49 -19.12 10.23
C VAL A 14 10.96 -19.21 10.60
N ILE A 15 11.82 -18.94 9.63
CA ILE A 15 13.28 -18.91 9.79
C ILE A 15 13.84 -17.55 9.37
N GLU A 16 14.96 -17.17 10.00
CA GLU A 16 15.65 -15.92 9.73
C GLU A 16 17.01 -16.19 9.06
N LEU A 17 17.28 -15.50 7.95
CA LEU A 17 18.48 -15.72 7.15
C LEU A 17 19.12 -14.39 6.71
N LEU A 18 20.44 -14.30 6.88
CA LEU A 18 21.25 -13.23 6.33
C LEU A 18 21.57 -13.52 4.86
N ARG A 19 21.06 -12.71 3.94
CA ARG A 19 21.30 -12.89 2.49
C ARG A 19 21.55 -11.56 1.80
N PRO A 20 22.36 -11.52 0.72
CA PRO A 20 22.42 -10.34 -0.13
C PRO A 20 21.06 -10.14 -0.82
N MET A 21 20.72 -8.88 -1.13
CA MET A 21 19.42 -8.53 -1.72
C MET A 21 19.12 -9.30 -3.02
N LYS A 22 20.15 -9.59 -3.83
CA LYS A 22 20.02 -10.35 -5.08
C LYS A 22 19.47 -11.78 -4.91
N ASP A 23 19.65 -12.36 -3.72
CA ASP A 23 19.27 -13.74 -3.41
C ASP A 23 18.07 -13.80 -2.45
N ALA A 24 17.40 -12.67 -2.21
CA ALA A 24 16.29 -12.56 -1.25
C ALA A 24 15.07 -13.41 -1.64
N ASP A 25 14.85 -13.62 -2.95
CA ASP A 25 13.75 -14.45 -3.47
C ASP A 25 14.25 -15.79 -4.03
N ALA A 26 15.55 -16.08 -3.90
CA ALA A 26 16.10 -17.36 -4.31
C ALA A 26 15.62 -18.48 -3.36
N PRO A 27 15.50 -19.74 -3.83
CA PRO A 27 15.15 -20.87 -2.98
C PRO A 27 16.00 -20.95 -1.71
N VAL A 28 15.36 -21.37 -0.62
CA VAL A 28 16.01 -21.57 0.68
C VAL A 28 16.03 -23.06 0.98
N GLU A 29 17.20 -23.53 1.42
CA GLU A 29 17.38 -24.92 1.85
C GLU A 29 16.72 -25.12 3.21
N ASP A 30 16.03 -26.26 3.38
CA ASP A 30 15.39 -26.61 4.64
C ASP A 30 16.46 -27.03 5.67
N PRO A 31 16.61 -26.31 6.80
CA PRO A 31 17.58 -26.66 7.84
C PRO A 31 17.28 -28.02 8.50
N ALA A 32 16.03 -28.50 8.43
CA ALA A 32 15.66 -29.82 8.93
C ALA A 32 15.89 -30.95 7.91
N GLY A 33 16.28 -30.62 6.67
CA GLY A 33 16.54 -31.60 5.61
C GLY A 33 15.31 -32.39 5.16
N LYS A 34 14.09 -31.88 5.38
CA LYS A 34 12.83 -32.57 5.06
C LYS A 34 12.30 -32.25 3.66
N GLY A 35 13.04 -31.44 2.88
CA GLY A 35 12.64 -31.04 1.54
C GLY A 35 11.47 -30.05 1.52
N ARG A 36 11.28 -29.27 2.59
CA ARG A 36 10.24 -28.25 2.69
C ARG A 36 10.55 -27.02 1.87
N SER A 37 9.51 -26.28 1.50
CA SER A 37 9.61 -25.09 0.66
C SER A 37 9.39 -23.83 1.47
N PHE A 38 10.29 -22.86 1.33
CA PHE A 38 10.24 -21.59 2.05
C PHE A 38 10.04 -20.42 1.09
N LYS A 39 9.17 -19.48 1.46
CA LYS A 39 8.99 -18.19 0.75
C LYS A 39 9.34 -17.02 1.64
N ARG A 40 9.90 -15.96 1.04
CA ARG A 40 10.21 -14.73 1.76
C ARG A 40 8.93 -14.10 2.31
N ARG A 41 8.95 -13.78 3.59
CA ARG A 41 7.86 -13.10 4.29
C ARG A 41 8.15 -11.59 4.33
N HIS A 42 7.12 -10.79 4.05
CA HIS A 42 7.19 -9.34 4.16
C HIS A 42 6.27 -8.86 5.28
N SER A 43 6.82 -8.10 6.23
CA SER A 43 6.05 -7.39 7.24
C SER A 43 5.42 -6.15 6.60
N VAL A 44 4.23 -6.31 6.03
CA VAL A 44 3.48 -5.21 5.43
C VAL A 44 2.65 -4.51 6.50
N PHE A 45 2.92 -3.23 6.74
CA PHE A 45 1.99 -2.38 7.49
C PHE A 45 0.92 -1.86 6.54
N GLY A 46 -0.35 -2.10 6.87
CA GLY A 46 -1.47 -1.59 6.08
C GLY A 46 -1.62 -0.08 6.28
N VAL A 47 -1.42 0.70 5.22
CA VAL A 47 -1.84 2.11 5.20
C VAL A 47 -3.30 2.18 4.76
N GLY A 48 -4.20 2.22 5.74
CA GLY A 48 -5.60 2.53 5.49
C GLY A 48 -5.73 4.01 5.11
N GLY A 49 -6.00 4.30 3.84
CA GLY A 49 -6.40 5.64 3.43
C GLY A 49 -7.71 6.02 4.13
N SER A 50 -7.74 7.17 4.81
CA SER A 50 -9.02 7.74 5.23
C SER A 50 -9.86 8.03 3.99
N PRO A 51 -11.16 7.71 3.97
CA PRO A 51 -12.05 8.19 2.91
C PRO A 51 -12.20 9.70 3.07
N VAL A 52 -11.24 10.46 2.54
CA VAL A 52 -11.42 11.90 2.27
C VAL A 52 -12.26 12.01 0.99
N GLY A 53 -13.51 11.57 1.10
CA GLY A 53 -14.47 11.50 0.01
C GLY A 53 -15.73 12.28 0.34
N SER A 54 -15.76 13.52 -0.15
CA SER A 54 -16.94 14.23 -0.67
C SER A 54 -18.11 14.55 0.27
N THR A 55 -17.97 15.65 1.03
CA THR A 55 -19.12 16.53 1.32
C THR A 55 -18.72 18.00 1.25
N HIS A 56 -18.45 18.50 0.05
CA HIS A 56 -18.98 19.82 -0.29
C HIS A 56 -19.78 19.66 -1.58
N VAL A 57 -21.08 19.47 -1.41
CA VAL A 57 -22.04 19.58 -2.50
C VAL A 57 -22.01 21.05 -2.91
N HIS A 58 -21.36 21.38 -4.01
CA HIS A 58 -21.56 22.69 -4.65
C HIS A 58 -22.94 22.68 -5.32
N THR A 59 -24.01 22.68 -4.52
CA THR A 59 -25.31 23.15 -5.00
C THR A 59 -25.22 24.66 -5.16
N GLY A 60 -25.03 25.09 -6.41
CA GLY A 60 -25.27 26.46 -6.82
C GLY A 60 -24.02 27.21 -7.29
N GLY A 61 -23.82 27.21 -8.61
CA GLY A 61 -23.06 28.25 -9.29
C GLY A 61 -23.83 29.58 -9.21
N CYS A 62 -23.84 30.20 -8.05
CA CYS A 62 -24.33 31.55 -7.83
C CYS A 62 -23.37 32.22 -6.85
N CYS A 63 -22.71 33.30 -7.28
CA CYS A 63 -21.92 34.13 -6.39
C CYS A 63 -22.75 34.54 -5.16
N PRO A 64 -22.15 34.77 -3.97
CA PRO A 64 -22.86 35.15 -2.76
C PRO A 64 -23.64 36.48 -2.85
N CYS A 65 -23.54 37.20 -3.98
CA CYS A 65 -24.37 38.35 -4.33
C CYS A 65 -25.68 38.00 -5.09
N GLY A 66 -26.04 36.71 -5.21
CA GLY A 66 -27.33 36.27 -5.73
C GLY A 66 -27.52 36.39 -7.25
N LYS A 67 -26.44 36.53 -8.04
CA LYS A 67 -26.52 36.60 -9.51
C LYS A 67 -26.07 35.29 -10.16
N ASN A 68 -26.94 34.75 -11.03
CA ASN A 68 -26.65 33.62 -11.89
C ASN A 68 -25.62 34.02 -12.96
N SER A 69 -24.74 33.08 -13.30
CA SER A 69 -23.64 33.24 -14.25
C SER A 69 -24.14 33.77 -15.60
N GLY A 70 -23.72 35.01 -15.93
CA GLY A 70 -24.11 35.72 -17.17
C GLY A 70 -24.20 37.24 -17.02
N GLY A 71 -24.13 37.78 -15.79
CA GLY A 71 -24.33 39.21 -15.52
C GLY A 71 -23.09 40.08 -15.30
N CYS A 72 -21.87 39.64 -15.64
CA CYS A 72 -20.68 40.51 -15.60
C CYS A 72 -20.46 41.21 -16.95
N GLY A 73 -21.38 42.13 -17.28
CA GLY A 73 -21.31 42.97 -18.47
C GLY A 73 -21.53 44.44 -18.11
N SER A 74 -20.42 45.20 -18.12
CA SER A 74 -20.24 46.65 -18.28
C SER A 74 -21.16 47.63 -17.54
N MET A 75 -20.56 48.54 -16.76
CA MET A 75 -21.01 49.93 -16.64
C MET A 75 -19.85 50.84 -16.20
N ASN A 76 -19.43 51.66 -17.18
CA ASN A 76 -18.49 52.80 -17.16
C ASN A 76 -16.99 52.50 -17.06
#